data_AF-A0A7S4Q600-F1
#
_entry.id   AF-A0A7S4Q600-F1
#
_cell.length_a   1.000
_cell.length_b   1.000
_cell.length_c   1.000
_cell.angle_alpha   90.00
_cell.angle_beta   90.00
_cell.angle_gamma   90.00
#
_symmetry.space_group_name_H-M   'P 1'
#
loop_
_entity.id
_entity.type
_entity.pdbx_description
1 polymer ?
#
loop_
_entity_poly.entity_id
_entity_poly.type
_entity_poly.pdbx_seq_one_letter_code
_entity_poly.pdbx_strand_id
1 'polypeptide(L)'
;WAHALCLLREMRSRELRLDVIAYSSVVSSCEKGQRWELALGVTADMQCVGLRLDVIVCSAAISACEKGGHWRHALAVLASMPLLRVAPDVISFNAVLGAC
;
A
#
# COMPACT_ATOMS: atom_id res chain seq x y z
N TRP A 1 -1.66 -1.60 -12.48
CA TRP A 1 -1.02 -2.59 -11.60
C TRP A 1 -0.01 -3.49 -12.33
N ALA A 2 -0.38 -4.25 -13.38
CA ALA A 2 0.54 -5.24 -13.99
C ALA A 2 1.86 -4.65 -14.51
N HIS A 3 1.80 -3.57 -15.30
CA HIS A 3 3.00 -2.88 -15.82
C HIS A 3 3.86 -2.28 -14.69
N ALA A 4 3.24 -1.68 -13.68
CA ALA A 4 3.96 -1.08 -12.55
C ALA A 4 4.72 -2.14 -11.72
N LEU A 5 4.11 -3.33 -11.50
CA LEU A 5 4.76 -4.45 -10.85
C LEU A 5 5.88 -5.06 -11.68
N CYS A 6 5.71 -5.13 -13.01
CA CYS A 6 6.75 -5.58 -13.91
C CYS A 6 8.00 -4.68 -13.82
N LEU A 7 7.78 -3.36 -13.88
CA LEU A 7 8.84 -2.37 -13.70
C LEU A 7 9.52 -2.48 -12.33
N LEU A 8 8.75 -2.66 -11.25
CA LEU A 8 9.33 -2.82 -9.91
C LEU A 8 10.21 -4.09 -9.82
N ARG A 9 9.79 -5.19 -10.45
CA ARG A 9 10.59 -6.43 -10.52
C ARG A 9 11.87 -6.23 -11.35
N GLU A 10 11.78 -5.52 -12.46
CA GLU A 10 12.93 -5.23 -13.32
C GLU A 10 13.94 -4.30 -12.62
N MET A 11 13.46 -3.28 -11.90
CA MET A 11 14.34 -2.42 -11.11
C MET A 11 15.03 -3.21 -9.99
N ARG A 12 14.32 -4.15 -9.37
CA ARG A 12 14.88 -5.05 -8.34
C ARG A 12 15.93 -6.01 -8.91
N SER A 13 15.70 -6.58 -10.10
CA SER A 13 16.66 -7.49 -10.75
C SER A 13 17.93 -6.76 -11.22
N ARG A 14 17.84 -5.45 -11.45
CA ARG A 14 18.98 -4.58 -11.78
C ARG A 14 19.67 -4.00 -10.53
N GLU A 15 19.29 -4.44 -9.32
CA GLU A 15 19.81 -3.93 -8.04
C GLU A 15 19.70 -2.40 -7.89
N LEU A 16 18.74 -1.79 -8.59
CA LEU A 16 18.51 -0.35 -8.48
C LEU A 16 17.88 -0.07 -7.12
N ARG A 17 18.38 0.97 -6.44
CA ARG A 17 17.76 1.47 -5.21
C ARG A 17 16.34 1.95 -5.54
N LEU A 18 15.36 1.17 -5.11
CA LEU A 18 13.96 1.53 -5.21
C LEU A 18 13.65 2.58 -4.14
N ASP A 19 13.20 3.74 -4.58
CA ASP A 19 12.79 4.81 -3.68
C ASP A 19 11.33 4.66 -3.26
N VAL A 20 10.96 5.37 -2.18
CA VAL A 20 9.59 5.47 -1.66
C VAL A 20 8.57 5.79 -2.77
N ILE A 21 8.94 6.65 -3.72
CA ILE A 21 8.08 7.08 -4.82
C ILE A 21 7.74 5.92 -5.76
N ALA A 22 8.68 5.01 -6.03
CA ALA A 22 8.46 3.86 -6.90
C ALA A 22 7.46 2.89 -6.26
N TYR A 23 7.64 2.58 -4.99
CA TYR A 23 6.70 1.75 -4.22
C TYR A 23 5.32 2.39 -4.13
N SER A 24 5.25 3.68 -3.80
CA SER A 24 3.98 4.44 -3.74
C SER A 24 3.22 4.39 -5.07
N SER A 25 3.92 4.59 -6.18
CA SER A 25 3.32 4.49 -7.52
C SER A 25 2.74 3.11 -7.81
N VAL A 26 3.42 2.04 -7.39
CA VAL A 26 2.94 0.67 -7.55
C VAL A 26 1.70 0.42 -6.70
N VAL A 27 1.71 0.82 -5.42
CA VAL A 27 0.58 0.64 -4.50
C VAL A 27 -0.65 1.43 -4.97
N SER A 28 -0.49 2.69 -5.39
CA SER A 28 -1.59 3.46 -6.00
C SER A 28 -2.12 2.82 -7.30
N SER A 29 -1.26 2.16 -8.07
CA SER A 29 -1.69 1.42 -9.25
C SER A 29 -2.47 0.13 -8.90
N CYS A 30 -2.15 -0.49 -7.76
CA CYS A 30 -2.86 -1.65 -7.20
C CYS A 30 -4.22 -1.23 -6.63
N GLU A 31 -4.29 -0.08 -5.98
CA GLU A 31 -5.53 0.54 -5.50
C GLU A 31 -6.53 0.78 -6.64
N LYS A 32 -6.09 1.43 -7.73
CA LYS A 32 -6.92 1.61 -8.94
C LYS A 32 -7.35 0.29 -9.58
N GLY A 33 -6.55 -0.75 -9.41
CA GLY A 33 -6.83 -2.10 -9.91
C GLY A 33 -7.63 -2.98 -8.94
N GLN A 34 -8.03 -2.47 -7.78
CA GLN A 34 -8.69 -3.23 -6.71
C GLN A 34 -7.91 -4.49 -6.30
N ARG A 35 -6.57 -4.45 -6.40
CA ARG A 35 -5.68 -5.56 -6.08
C ARG A 35 -5.12 -5.42 -4.68
N TRP A 36 -5.98 -5.62 -3.68
CA TRP A 36 -5.62 -5.48 -2.26
C TRP A 36 -4.46 -6.41 -1.85
N GLU A 37 -4.44 -7.66 -2.30
CA GLU A 37 -3.37 -8.62 -2.00
C GLU A 37 -2.00 -8.11 -2.45
N LEU A 38 -1.94 -7.58 -3.67
CA LEU A 38 -0.71 -7.03 -4.25
C LEU A 38 -0.33 -5.71 -3.56
N ALA A 39 -1.31 -4.87 -3.21
CA ALA A 39 -1.05 -3.65 -2.46
C ALA A 39 -0.40 -3.97 -1.10
N LEU A 40 -0.95 -4.91 -0.33
CA LEU A 40 -0.41 -5.35 0.96
C LEU A 40 0.94 -6.05 0.82
N GLY A 41 1.13 -6.87 -0.21
CA GLY A 41 2.41 -7.51 -0.47
C GLY A 41 3.52 -6.49 -0.76
N VAL A 42 3.20 -5.44 -1.53
CA VAL A 42 4.16 -4.38 -1.86
C VAL A 42 4.44 -3.49 -0.65
N THR A 43 3.46 -3.19 0.21
CA THR A 43 3.71 -2.44 1.45
C THR A 43 4.54 -3.22 2.46
N ALA A 44 4.32 -4.54 2.58
CA ALA A 44 5.16 -5.41 3.40
C ALA A 44 6.60 -5.49 2.87
N ASP A 45 6.78 -5.63 1.56
CA ASP A 45 8.10 -5.63 0.93
C ASP A 45 8.86 -4.31 1.18
N MET A 46 8.16 -3.18 1.11
CA MET A 46 8.73 -1.86 1.41
C MET A 46 9.24 -1.77 2.86
N GLN A 47 8.50 -2.33 3.82
CA GLN A 47 8.95 -2.42 5.22
C GLN A 47 10.16 -3.34 5.38
N CYS A 48 10.20 -4.48 4.69
CA CYS A 48 11.32 -5.43 4.73
C CYS A 48 12.63 -4.83 4.18
N VAL A 49 12.54 -3.92 3.21
CA VAL A 49 13.69 -3.18 2.67
C VAL A 49 14.11 -2.02 3.60
N GLY A 50 13.39 -1.81 4.70
CA GLY A 50 13.66 -0.75 5.68
C GLY A 50 13.19 0.63 5.25
N LEU A 51 12.34 0.71 4.22
CA LEU A 51 11.77 1.98 3.77
C LEU A 51 10.59 2.35 4.66
N ARG A 52 10.54 3.62 5.06
CA ARG A 52 9.44 4.15 5.86
C ARG A 52 8.21 4.32 4.98
N LEU A 53 7.12 3.69 5.37
CA LEU A 53 5.81 3.91 4.76
C LEU A 53 5.34 5.34 5.02
N ASP A 54 4.77 5.95 3.99
CA ASP A 54 4.12 7.25 4.08
C ASP A 54 2.59 7.09 4.19
N VAL A 55 1.90 8.20 4.43
CA VAL A 55 0.44 8.20 4.51
C VAL A 55 -0.21 7.80 3.18
N ILE A 56 0.46 8.08 2.05
CA ILE A 56 -0.05 7.81 0.70
C ILE A 56 -0.11 6.30 0.47
N VAL A 57 0.96 5.58 0.79
CA VAL A 57 1.07 4.13 0.65
C VAL A 57 0.07 3.42 1.55
N CYS A 58 -0.03 3.81 2.83
CA CYS A 58 -0.99 3.24 3.75
C CYS A 58 -2.44 3.52 3.31
N SER A 59 -2.77 4.76 2.93
CA SER A 59 -4.10 5.15 2.45
C SER A 59 -4.48 4.41 1.17
N ALA A 60 -3.55 4.28 0.21
CA ALA A 60 -3.78 3.50 -1.01
C ALA A 60 -3.98 2.00 -0.73
N ALA A 61 -3.27 1.43 0.25
CA ALA A 61 -3.49 0.04 0.66
C ALA A 61 -4.88 -0.16 1.32
N ILE A 62 -5.31 0.78 2.17
CA ILE A 62 -6.64 0.75 2.81
C ILE A 62 -7.74 0.91 1.76
N SER A 63 -7.63 1.88 0.84
CA SER A 63 -8.57 2.08 -0.28
C SER A 63 -8.63 0.87 -1.23
N ALA A 64 -7.49 0.20 -1.47
CA ALA A 64 -7.48 -1.06 -2.21
C ALA A 64 -8.30 -2.16 -1.49
N CYS A 65 -8.18 -2.24 -0.16
CA CYS A 65 -8.94 -3.19 0.66
C CYS A 65 -10.43 -2.84 0.71
N GLU A 66 -10.79 -1.56 0.80
CA GLU A 66 -12.18 -1.07 0.73
C GLU A 66 -12.84 -1.50 -0.57
N LYS A 67 -12.22 -1.20 -1.71
CA LYS A 67 -12.75 -1.57 -3.02
C LYS A 67 -12.85 -3.08 -3.22
N GLY A 68 -12.06 -3.86 -2.48
CA GLY A 68 -12.14 -5.31 -2.46
C GLY A 68 -13.12 -5.90 -1.44
N GLY A 69 -13.78 -5.08 -0.60
CA GLY A 69 -14.65 -5.56 0.49
C GLY A 69 -13.90 -6.25 1.63
N HIS A 70 -12.61 -5.98 1.78
CA HIS A 70 -11.73 -6.64 2.76
C HIS A 70 -11.44 -5.73 3.96
N TRP A 71 -12.50 -5.31 4.66
CA TRP A 71 -12.41 -4.39 5.81
C TRP A 71 -11.46 -4.85 6.93
N ARG A 72 -11.31 -6.17 7.15
CA ARG A 72 -10.41 -6.71 8.18
C ARG A 72 -8.95 -6.36 7.90
N HIS A 73 -8.54 -6.42 6.62
CA HIS A 73 -7.20 -6.06 6.19
C HIS A 73 -7.02 -4.53 6.20
N ALA A 74 -8.05 -3.79 5.78
CA ALA A 74 -8.07 -2.33 5.87
C ALA A 74 -7.84 -1.85 7.32
N LEU A 75 -8.54 -2.47 8.28
CA LEU A 75 -8.43 -2.17 9.71
C LEU A 75 -7.05 -2.56 10.27
N ALA A 76 -6.48 -3.67 9.83
CA ALA A 76 -5.12 -4.06 10.22
C ALA A 76 -4.07 -3.03 9.77
N VAL A 77 -4.18 -2.54 8.54
CA VAL A 77 -3.29 -1.47 8.04
C VAL A 77 -3.50 -0.19 8.84
N LEU A 78 -4.75 0.23 9.06
CA LEU A 78 -5.07 1.42 9.87
C LEU A 78 -4.46 1.33 11.28
N ALA A 79 -4.59 0.16 11.94
CA ALA A 79 -4.03 -0.09 13.27
C ALA A 79 -2.49 -0.07 13.28
N SER A 80 -1.84 -0.37 12.16
CA SER A 80 -0.38 -0.30 12.02
C SER A 80 0.16 1.12 11.77
N MET A 81 -0.65 2.06 11.28
CA MET A 81 -0.18 3.42 10.95
C MET A 81 0.46 4.15 12.15
N PRO A 82 -0.12 4.13 13.37
CA PRO A 82 0.51 4.75 14.55
C PRO A 82 1.86 4.11 14.90
N LEU A 83 1.99 2.78 14.74
CA LEU A 83 3.25 2.05 14.99
C LEU A 83 4.33 2.46 14.00
N LEU A 84 3.93 2.81 12.77
CA LEU A 84 4.80 3.31 11.70
C LEU A 84 5.09 4.81 11.81
N ARG A 85 4.59 5.48 12.87
CA ARG A 85 4.63 6.94 13.04
C ARG A 85 4.03 7.68 11.84
N VAL A 86 2.91 7.15 11.32
CA VAL A 86 2.09 7.75 10.28
C VAL A 86 0.74 8.07 10.89
N ALA A 87 0.29 9.32 10.77
CA ALA A 87 -1.03 9.71 11.25
C ALA A 87 -2.08 9.22 10.25
N PRO A 88 -3.07 8.40 10.66
CA PRO A 88 -4.20 8.09 9.82
C PRO A 88 -5.01 9.36 9.54
N ASP A 89 -5.46 9.51 8.30
CA ASP A 89 -6.30 10.62 7.87
C ASP A 89 -7.79 10.22 7.82
N VAL A 90 -8.65 11.20 7.58
CA VAL A 90 -10.11 10.99 7.45
C VAL A 90 -10.42 9.98 6.34
N ILE A 91 -9.61 9.95 5.28
CA ILE A 91 -9.76 9.00 4.16
C ILE A 91 -9.55 7.57 4.66
N SER A 92 -8.51 7.33 5.47
CA SER A 92 -8.19 6.02 6.03
C SER A 92 -9.32 5.49 6.93
N PHE A 93 -9.93 6.35 7.76
CA PHE A 93 -11.08 5.96 8.58
C PHE A 93 -12.34 5.69 7.75
N ASN A 94 -12.65 6.57 6.79
CA ASN A 94 -13.80 6.41 5.92
C ASN A 94 -13.70 5.15 5.07
N ALA A 95 -12.52 4.81 4.57
CA ALA A 95 -12.31 3.61 3.76
C ALA A 95 -12.50 2.32 4.57
N VAL A 96 -12.14 2.29 5.87
CA VAL A 96 -12.45 1.14 6.74
C VAL A 96 -13.95 1.01 6.99
N LEU A 97 -14.67 2.14 7.14
CA LEU A 97 -16.12 2.15 7.30
C LEU A 97 -16.85 1.75 6.00
N GLY A 98 -16.37 2.21 4.84
CA GLY A 98 -16.93 1.89 3.53
C GLY A 98 -16.68 0.45 3.07
N ALA A 99 -15.72 -0.23 3.69
CA ALA A 99 -15.40 -1.63 3.44
C ALA A 99 -16.35 -2.60 4.17
N CYS A 100 -17.12 -2.12 5.16
CA CYS A 100 -18.10 -2.89 5.94
C CYS A 100 -19.47 -2.89 5.26
#